data_AF-A0A0G0VPV7-F1
#
_entry.id   AF-A0A0G0VPV7-F1
#
_cell.length_a   1.000
_cell.length_b   1.000
_cell.length_c   1.000
_cell.angle_alpha   90.00
_cell.angle_beta   90.00
_cell.angle_gamma   90.00
#
_symmetry.space_group_name_H-M   'P 1'
#
loop_
_entity.id
_entity.type
_entity.pdbx_description
1 polymer ?
#
loop_
_entity_poly.entity_id
_entity_poly.type
_entity_poly.pdbx_seq_one_letter_code
_entity_poly.pdbx_strand_id
1 'polypeptide(L)'
;MIEPSLDVEKSLWKRGYKHIAGIDEVGRGSWAGSVVAAAVILPHDFKIPENFGDSIGIGWATQMAFRKSLKGLHKKADFVIVDAFHIKHVNRKNQKAIKKGDQKCATVAAASIIAKVYRDSLMKKLSKKYPLYGFGKHKGYGTRNHQEAIKKFGFCQIHRTSYNLNYLTV
;
A
#
# COMPACT_ATOMS: atom_id res chain seq x y z
N MET A 1 11.97 6.29 16.81
CA MET A 1 11.22 6.02 15.57
C MET A 1 10.62 7.34 15.11
N ILE A 2 10.64 7.66 13.81
CA ILE A 2 9.86 8.80 13.32
C ILE A 2 8.45 8.25 13.09
N GLU A 3 7.51 8.68 13.92
CA GLU A 3 6.10 8.36 13.73
C GLU A 3 5.50 9.33 12.71
N PRO A 4 4.65 8.86 11.78
CA PRO A 4 3.97 9.75 10.85
C PRO A 4 3.08 10.72 11.61
N SER A 5 3.10 12.00 11.21
CA SER A 5 2.29 13.05 11.82
C SER A 5 1.20 13.53 10.87
N LEU A 6 0.39 14.50 11.32
CA LEU A 6 -0.59 15.22 10.50
C LEU A 6 -0.05 16.56 9.99
N ASP A 7 1.25 16.84 10.08
CA ASP A 7 1.76 18.19 9.80
C ASP A 7 1.58 18.59 8.34
N VAL A 8 1.73 17.63 7.42
CA VAL A 8 1.51 17.86 5.98
C VAL A 8 0.03 18.09 5.70
N GLU A 9 -0.84 17.25 6.25
CA GLU A 9 -2.29 17.36 6.13
C GLU A 9 -2.79 18.70 6.70
N LYS A 10 -2.35 19.07 7.90
CA LYS A 10 -2.68 20.35 8.55
C LYS A 10 -2.21 21.54 7.74
N SER A 11 -1.01 21.49 7.15
CA SER A 11 -0.52 22.55 6.27
C SER A 11 -1.41 22.73 5.04
N LEU A 12 -1.87 21.63 4.45
CA LEU A 12 -2.76 21.65 3.28
C LEU A 12 -4.19 22.08 3.65
N TRP A 13 -4.70 21.68 4.82
CA TRP A 13 -5.98 22.17 5.34
C TRP A 13 -5.97 23.69 5.55
N LYS A 14 -4.88 24.24 6.12
CA LYS A 14 -4.68 25.69 6.26
C LYS A 14 -4.65 26.42 4.92
N ARG A 15 -4.28 25.74 3.84
CA ARG A 15 -4.30 26.26 2.46
C ARG A 15 -5.66 26.15 1.77
N GLY A 16 -6.69 25.69 2.48
CA GLY A 16 -8.07 25.61 1.98
C GLY A 16 -8.45 24.28 1.33
N TYR A 17 -7.55 23.31 1.23
CA TYR A 17 -7.92 21.97 0.76
C TYR A 17 -8.78 21.26 1.80
N LYS A 18 -9.94 20.72 1.39
CA LYS A 18 -10.89 20.09 2.33
C LYS A 18 -10.64 18.60 2.46
N HIS A 19 -10.44 17.91 1.34
CA HIS A 19 -10.25 16.46 1.31
C HIS A 19 -8.85 16.13 0.79
N ILE A 20 -8.02 15.58 1.66
CA ILE A 20 -6.65 15.17 1.35
C ILE A 20 -6.61 13.66 1.38
N ALA A 21 -6.22 13.04 0.27
CA ALA A 21 -6.02 11.59 0.20
C ALA A 21 -4.53 11.27 0.25
N GLY A 22 -4.11 10.46 1.22
CA GLY A 22 -2.83 9.77 1.19
C GLY A 22 -2.93 8.52 0.34
N ILE A 23 -1.95 8.27 -0.51
CA ILE A 23 -1.91 7.16 -1.46
C ILE A 23 -0.59 6.43 -1.31
N ASP A 24 -0.68 5.11 -1.23
CA ASP A 24 0.48 4.22 -1.26
C ASP A 24 0.14 2.90 -1.98
N GLU A 25 1.16 2.20 -2.45
CA GLU A 25 1.07 0.91 -3.11
C GLU A 25 1.97 -0.17 -2.51
N VAL A 26 1.53 -1.42 -2.63
CA VAL A 26 2.30 -2.59 -2.20
C VAL A 26 2.41 -3.60 -3.34
N GLY A 27 3.57 -4.24 -3.40
CA GLY A 27 3.83 -5.33 -4.34
C GLY A 27 4.38 -4.88 -5.68
N ARG A 28 4.85 -3.63 -5.80
CA ARG A 28 5.54 -3.16 -7.01
C ARG A 28 6.69 -4.10 -7.36
N GLY A 29 7.56 -4.45 -6.42
CA GLY A 29 8.70 -5.36 -6.63
C GLY A 29 8.42 -6.86 -6.60
N SER A 30 7.15 -7.29 -6.49
CA SER A 30 6.82 -8.71 -6.50
C SER A 30 6.80 -9.27 -7.93
N TRP A 31 7.32 -10.49 -8.11
CA TRP A 31 7.31 -11.21 -9.38
C TRP A 31 5.96 -11.87 -9.69
N ALA A 32 5.09 -12.01 -8.68
CA ALA A 32 3.77 -12.60 -8.83
C ALA A 32 2.68 -11.84 -8.07
N GLY A 33 1.44 -11.95 -8.56
CA GLY A 33 0.26 -11.28 -8.04
C GLY A 33 0.14 -9.83 -8.48
N SER A 34 -0.99 -9.18 -8.20
CA SER A 34 -1.22 -7.78 -8.55
C SER A 34 -0.43 -6.80 -7.67
N VAL A 35 -0.25 -5.58 -8.18
CA VAL A 35 0.05 -4.41 -7.36
C VAL A 35 -1.29 -3.95 -6.76
N VAL A 36 -1.27 -3.60 -5.48
CA VAL A 36 -2.45 -3.07 -4.78
C VAL A 36 -2.10 -1.67 -4.33
N ALA A 37 -2.96 -0.70 -4.64
CA ALA A 37 -2.90 0.65 -4.09
C ALA A 37 -4.10 0.90 -3.19
N ALA A 38 -3.93 1.79 -2.21
CA ALA A 38 -5.01 2.29 -1.39
C ALA A 38 -4.96 3.82 -1.34
N ALA A 39 -6.12 4.44 -1.10
CA ALA A 39 -6.25 5.87 -0.89
C ALA A 39 -7.05 6.10 0.39
N VAL A 40 -6.57 6.99 1.26
CA VAL A 40 -7.19 7.27 2.57
C VAL A 40 -7.36 8.77 2.77
N ILE A 41 -8.58 9.18 3.07
CA ILE A 41 -8.89 10.53 3.54
C ILE A 41 -9.17 10.46 5.03
N LEU A 42 -8.40 11.20 5.83
CA LEU A 42 -8.65 11.37 7.26
C LEU A 42 -9.47 12.64 7.51
N PRO A 43 -10.41 12.63 8.46
CA PRO A 43 -11.16 13.81 8.84
C PRO A 43 -10.25 14.82 9.59
N HIS A 44 -10.67 16.08 9.59
CA HIS A 44 -9.89 17.20 10.14
C HIS A 44 -9.65 17.08 11.64
N ASP A 45 -10.57 16.43 12.36
CA ASP A 45 -10.51 16.19 13.80
C ASP A 45 -9.79 14.89 14.16
N PHE A 46 -9.16 14.21 13.19
CA PHE A 46 -8.44 12.98 13.46
C PHE A 46 -7.28 13.22 14.43
N LYS A 47 -7.23 12.40 15.48
CA LYS A 47 -6.11 12.31 16.39
C LYS A 47 -5.35 11.04 16.08
N ILE A 48 -4.04 11.15 15.95
CA ILE A 48 -3.15 10.00 15.82
C ILE A 48 -3.14 9.29 17.18
N PRO A 49 -3.49 7.99 17.25
CA PRO A 49 -3.36 7.21 18.47
C PRO A 49 -1.91 7.13 18.94
N GLU A 50 -1.71 6.93 20.23
CA GLU A 50 -0.39 6.58 20.76
C GLU A 50 0.10 5.25 20.14
N ASN A 51 1.41 5.15 19.89
CA ASN A 51 2.07 3.98 19.29
C ASN A 51 1.57 3.67 17.86
N PHE A 52 1.23 4.70 17.10
CA PHE A 52 0.82 4.56 15.70
C PHE A 52 2.02 4.10 14.84
N GLY A 53 2.07 2.79 14.59
CA GLY A 53 3.20 2.15 13.90
C GLY A 53 3.58 0.80 14.52
N ASP A 54 3.24 0.59 15.79
CA ASP A 54 3.44 -0.70 16.46
C ASP A 54 2.33 -1.70 16.11
N SER A 55 2.53 -2.99 16.41
CA SER A 55 1.58 -4.08 16.12
C SER A 55 0.14 -3.76 16.55
N ILE A 56 -0.02 -3.11 17.70
CA ILE A 56 -1.32 -2.65 18.25
C ILE A 56 -1.85 -1.46 17.44
N GLY A 57 -1.01 -0.46 17.18
CA GLY A 57 -1.33 0.70 16.36
C GLY A 57 -1.69 0.34 14.92
N ILE A 58 -1.05 -0.67 14.33
CA ILE A 58 -1.36 -1.20 13.00
C ILE A 58 -2.74 -1.87 12.99
N GLY A 59 -3.06 -2.68 14.01
CA GLY A 59 -4.38 -3.30 14.14
C GLY A 59 -5.48 -2.24 14.26
N TRP A 60 -5.24 -1.22 15.08
CA TRP A 60 -6.20 -0.11 15.26
C TRP A 60 -6.31 0.78 14.03
N ALA A 61 -5.19 1.10 13.37
CA ALA A 61 -5.13 1.83 12.10
C ALA A 61 -5.86 1.06 11.00
N THR A 62 -5.71 -0.25 10.94
CA THR A 62 -6.44 -1.16 10.03
C THR A 62 -7.94 -1.07 10.28
N GLN A 63 -8.38 -1.16 11.53
CA GLN A 63 -9.80 -1.08 11.88
C GLN A 63 -10.39 0.32 11.63
N MET A 64 -9.66 1.39 11.90
CA MET A 64 -10.05 2.77 11.56
C MET A 64 -10.15 2.98 10.06
N ALA A 65 -9.14 2.51 9.32
CA ALA A 65 -9.13 2.54 7.88
C ALA A 65 -10.36 1.85 7.30
N PHE A 66 -10.72 0.66 7.78
CA PHE A 66 -11.95 -0.02 7.37
C PHE A 66 -13.20 0.76 7.78
N ARG A 67 -13.30 1.23 9.02
CA ARG A 67 -14.48 1.95 9.50
C ARG A 67 -14.69 3.28 8.78
N LYS A 68 -13.60 3.96 8.39
CA LYS A 68 -13.65 5.24 7.67
C LYS A 68 -13.75 5.06 6.16
N SER A 69 -13.13 4.04 5.55
CA SER A 69 -13.34 3.73 4.14
C SER A 69 -14.82 3.38 3.88
N LEU A 70 -15.47 2.67 4.81
CA LEU A 70 -16.91 2.39 4.76
C LEU A 70 -17.79 3.65 4.91
N LYS A 71 -17.35 4.66 5.68
CA LYS A 71 -18.09 5.93 5.84
C LYS A 71 -17.74 7.00 4.79
N GLY A 72 -16.65 6.84 4.05
CA GLY A 72 -16.05 7.86 3.17
C GLY A 72 -16.23 7.62 1.67
N LEU A 73 -16.96 6.58 1.28
CA LEU A 73 -17.02 6.03 -0.09
C LEU A 73 -17.49 7.00 -1.20
N HIS A 74 -17.83 8.25 -0.90
CA HIS A 74 -18.33 9.23 -1.87
C HIS A 74 -17.62 10.59 -1.90
N LYS A 75 -16.53 10.80 -1.15
CA LYS A 75 -15.85 12.11 -1.16
C LYS A 75 -14.67 12.15 -2.13
N LYS A 76 -14.77 13.02 -3.14
CA LYS A 76 -13.66 13.31 -4.07
C LYS A 76 -12.54 14.03 -3.33
N ALA A 77 -11.30 13.55 -3.49
CA ALA A 77 -10.13 14.22 -2.96
C ALA A 77 -9.83 15.51 -3.75
N ASP A 78 -9.56 16.60 -3.04
CA ASP A 78 -9.15 17.88 -3.62
C ASP A 78 -7.63 17.94 -3.79
N PHE A 79 -6.90 17.19 -2.95
CA PHE A 79 -5.44 17.08 -2.97
C PHE A 79 -5.01 15.63 -2.68
N VAL A 80 -3.93 15.17 -3.32
CA VAL A 80 -3.35 13.85 -3.05
C VAL A 80 -1.90 13.94 -2.56
N ILE A 81 -1.57 13.17 -1.53
CA ILE A 81 -0.20 12.94 -1.07
C ILE A 81 0.16 11.52 -1.50
N VAL A 82 1.28 11.35 -2.20
CA VAL A 82 1.69 10.05 -2.77
C VAL A 82 3.07 9.69 -2.25
N ASP A 83 3.29 8.43 -1.91
CA ASP A 83 4.64 7.97 -1.56
C ASP A 83 5.54 7.94 -2.81
N ALA A 84 6.69 8.60 -2.70
CA ALA A 84 7.81 8.62 -3.64
C ALA A 84 7.60 9.17 -5.08
N PHE A 85 6.42 9.10 -5.69
CA PHE A 85 6.22 9.50 -7.09
C PHE A 85 4.90 10.24 -7.36
N HIS A 86 4.85 10.93 -8.49
CA HIS A 86 3.67 11.70 -8.91
C HIS A 86 2.77 10.87 -9.83
N ILE A 87 1.46 11.07 -9.71
CA ILE A 87 0.47 10.42 -10.57
C ILE A 87 0.33 11.26 -11.84
N LYS A 88 0.62 10.66 -13.01
CA LYS A 88 0.65 11.36 -14.31
C LYS A 88 -0.65 12.09 -14.66
N HIS A 89 -1.80 11.52 -14.29
CA HIS A 89 -3.12 12.04 -14.64
C HIS A 89 -3.73 12.98 -13.58
N VAL A 90 -3.01 13.28 -12.50
CA VAL A 90 -3.43 14.26 -11.50
C VAL A 90 -2.70 15.58 -11.77
N ASN A 91 -3.40 16.71 -11.71
CA ASN A 91 -2.76 18.01 -11.89
C ASN A 91 -1.64 18.20 -10.84
N ARG A 92 -0.45 18.62 -11.28
CA ARG A 92 0.72 18.88 -10.42
C ARG A 92 0.40 19.76 -9.21
N LYS A 93 -0.50 20.74 -9.36
CA LYS A 93 -0.89 21.66 -8.28
C LYS A 93 -1.75 21.00 -7.19
N ASN A 94 -2.38 19.86 -7.50
CA ASN A 94 -3.29 19.11 -6.63
C ASN A 94 -2.64 17.83 -6.07
N GLN A 95 -1.31 17.73 -6.13
CA GLN A 95 -0.61 16.57 -5.60
C GLN A 95 0.75 16.93 -5.00
N LYS A 96 1.24 16.08 -4.10
CA LYS A 96 2.59 16.14 -3.56
C LYS A 96 3.16 14.73 -3.42
N ALA A 97 4.29 14.47 -4.08
CA ALA A 97 5.07 13.27 -3.83
C ALA A 97 6.01 13.50 -2.64
N ILE A 98 6.02 12.57 -1.69
CA ILE A 98 6.89 12.64 -0.51
C ILE A 98 7.69 11.35 -0.44
N LYS A 99 9.03 11.47 -0.41
CA LYS A 99 9.90 10.32 -0.21
C LYS A 99 9.74 9.78 1.21
N LYS A 100 9.42 8.49 1.34
CA LYS A 100 9.06 7.83 2.61
C LYS A 100 7.85 8.53 3.23
N GLY A 101 6.80 8.70 2.43
CA GLY A 101 5.57 9.37 2.83
C GLY A 101 4.85 8.63 3.95
N ASP A 102 4.91 7.31 3.96
CA ASP A 102 4.44 6.42 5.02
C ASP A 102 5.02 6.76 6.40
N GLN A 103 6.26 7.23 6.46
CA GLN A 103 6.95 7.61 7.71
C GLN A 103 6.70 9.06 8.12
N LYS A 104 6.00 9.86 7.30
CA LYS A 104 5.87 11.32 7.48
C LYS A 104 4.43 11.80 7.50
N CYS A 105 3.51 11.09 6.84
CA CYS A 105 2.13 11.53 6.63
C CYS A 105 1.18 10.44 7.09
N ALA A 106 0.33 10.76 8.06
CA ALA A 106 -0.62 9.81 8.64
C ALA A 106 -1.60 9.24 7.60
N THR A 107 -2.03 10.03 6.62
CA THR A 107 -2.90 9.56 5.54
C THR A 107 -2.20 8.53 4.64
N VAL A 108 -0.92 8.75 4.31
CA VAL A 108 -0.12 7.82 3.49
C VAL A 108 0.17 6.54 4.29
N ALA A 109 0.59 6.67 5.55
CA ALA A 109 0.80 5.54 6.46
C ALA A 109 -0.44 4.64 6.57
N ALA A 110 -1.62 5.25 6.72
CA ALA A 110 -2.88 4.51 6.74
C ALA A 110 -3.14 3.79 5.41
N ALA A 111 -2.86 4.42 4.27
CA ALA A 111 -2.98 3.79 2.96
C ALA A 111 -2.00 2.60 2.81
N SER A 112 -0.75 2.74 3.26
CA SER A 112 0.26 1.68 3.28
C SER A 112 -0.23 0.44 4.03
N ILE A 113 -0.80 0.64 5.22
CA ILE A 113 -1.34 -0.45 6.05
C ILE A 113 -2.49 -1.15 5.34
N ILE A 114 -3.45 -0.42 4.78
CA ILE A 114 -4.59 -1.01 4.04
C ILE A 114 -4.08 -1.84 2.87
N ALA A 115 -3.24 -1.25 2.02
CA ALA A 115 -2.71 -1.89 0.83
C ALA A 115 -1.94 -3.16 1.20
N LYS A 116 -1.13 -3.11 2.27
CA LYS A 116 -0.37 -4.25 2.78
C LYS A 116 -1.26 -5.37 3.29
N VAL A 117 -2.20 -5.06 4.19
CA VAL A 117 -3.11 -6.05 4.80
C VAL A 117 -3.96 -6.72 3.73
N TYR A 118 -4.54 -5.93 2.83
CA TYR A 118 -5.34 -6.46 1.73
C TYR A 118 -4.52 -7.35 0.81
N ARG A 119 -3.34 -6.89 0.37
CA ARG A 119 -2.48 -7.66 -0.53
C ARG A 119 -1.97 -8.94 0.12
N ASP A 120 -1.57 -8.90 1.37
CA ASP A 120 -1.09 -10.09 2.08
C ASP A 120 -2.20 -11.14 2.24
N SER A 121 -3.45 -10.72 2.43
CA SER A 121 -4.64 -11.58 2.43
C SER A 121 -4.88 -12.20 1.04
N LEU A 122 -4.80 -11.39 -0.02
CA LEU A 122 -4.91 -11.88 -1.40
C LEU A 122 -3.84 -12.92 -1.71
N MET A 123 -2.58 -12.67 -1.36
CA MET A 123 -1.50 -13.64 -1.58
C MET A 123 -1.66 -14.92 -0.77
N LYS A 124 -2.24 -14.86 0.45
CA LYS A 124 -2.62 -16.06 1.22
C LYS A 124 -3.70 -16.87 0.49
N LYS A 125 -4.71 -16.22 -0.09
CA LYS A 125 -5.74 -16.90 -0.90
C LYS A 125 -5.13 -17.53 -2.16
N LEU A 126 -4.26 -16.80 -2.86
CA LEU A 126 -3.55 -17.31 -4.04
C LEU A 126 -2.62 -18.48 -3.71
N SER A 127 -2.03 -18.50 -2.51
CA SER A 127 -1.25 -19.63 -2.04
C SER A 127 -2.05 -20.93 -1.93
N LYS A 128 -3.37 -20.84 -1.68
CA LYS A 128 -4.25 -22.03 -1.67
C LYS A 128 -4.51 -22.51 -3.10
N LYS A 129 -4.66 -21.59 -4.05
CA LYS A 129 -4.85 -21.90 -5.48
C LYS A 129 -3.57 -22.43 -6.13
N TYR A 130 -2.42 -21.97 -5.69
CA TYR A 130 -1.10 -22.32 -6.23
C TYR A 130 -0.17 -22.80 -5.09
N PRO A 131 -0.44 -23.98 -4.50
CA PRO A 131 0.23 -24.43 -3.27
C PRO A 131 1.74 -24.65 -3.45
N LEU A 132 2.18 -25.00 -4.66
CA LEU A 132 3.57 -25.31 -4.99
C LEU A 132 4.53 -24.12 -4.89
N TYR A 133 4.00 -22.89 -4.91
CA TYR A 133 4.82 -21.69 -5.04
C TYR A 133 5.11 -20.97 -3.73
N GLY A 134 4.36 -21.24 -2.65
CA GLY A 134 4.63 -20.65 -1.34
C GLY A 134 4.18 -19.19 -1.16
N PHE A 135 3.30 -18.67 -2.03
CA PHE A 135 2.87 -17.27 -2.05
C PHE A 135 2.39 -16.71 -0.71
N GLY A 136 1.82 -17.54 0.16
CA GLY A 136 1.34 -17.15 1.48
C GLY A 136 2.46 -16.67 2.40
N LYS A 137 3.70 -17.11 2.18
CA LYS A 137 4.89 -16.73 2.96
C LYS A 137 5.58 -15.50 2.37
N HIS A 138 6.08 -15.59 1.15
CA HIS A 138 6.90 -14.55 0.53
C HIS A 138 6.10 -13.55 -0.32
N LYS A 139 4.76 -13.64 -0.38
CA LYS A 139 3.88 -12.64 -1.01
C LYS A 139 4.19 -12.33 -2.49
N GLY A 140 4.77 -13.29 -3.19
CA GLY A 140 5.17 -13.17 -4.60
C GLY A 140 6.50 -12.43 -4.82
N TYR A 141 7.24 -12.05 -3.78
CA TYR A 141 8.61 -11.55 -3.93
C TYR A 141 9.55 -12.69 -4.36
N GLY A 142 10.61 -12.35 -5.10
CA GLY A 142 11.59 -13.29 -5.66
C GLY A 142 12.57 -13.88 -4.65
N THR A 143 12.06 -14.40 -3.54
CA THR A 143 12.88 -15.11 -2.54
C THR A 143 13.45 -16.40 -3.12
N ARG A 144 14.48 -16.96 -2.47
CA ARG A 144 15.09 -18.23 -2.86
C ARG A 144 14.04 -19.34 -3.06
N ASN A 145 13.13 -19.52 -2.09
CA ASN A 145 12.08 -20.53 -2.18
C ASN A 145 11.16 -20.33 -3.40
N HIS A 146 10.88 -19.07 -3.76
CA HIS A 146 10.05 -18.75 -4.92
C HIS A 146 10.79 -19.08 -6.22
N GLN A 147 12.09 -18.76 -6.29
CA GLN A 147 12.96 -19.12 -7.41
C GLN A 147 13.04 -20.64 -7.59
N GLU A 148 13.23 -21.38 -6.49
CA GLU A 148 13.27 -22.85 -6.50
C GLU A 148 11.93 -23.46 -6.96
N ALA A 149 10.79 -22.89 -6.54
CA ALA A 149 9.48 -23.33 -7.01
C ALA A 149 9.30 -23.07 -8.52
N ILE A 150 9.73 -21.91 -9.03
CA ILE A 150 9.69 -21.61 -10.47
C ILE A 150 10.59 -22.58 -11.25
N LYS A 151 11.80 -22.85 -10.78
CA LYS A 151 12.72 -23.84 -11.39
C LYS A 151 12.11 -25.22 -11.48
N LYS A 152 11.38 -25.64 -10.44
CA LYS A 152 10.82 -27.00 -10.33
C LYS A 152 9.49 -27.17 -11.07
N PHE A 153 8.65 -26.14 -11.09
CA PHE A 153 7.25 -26.24 -11.53
C PHE A 153 6.90 -25.31 -12.69
N GLY A 154 7.84 -24.52 -13.18
CA GLY A 154 7.62 -23.48 -14.19
C GLY A 154 6.79 -22.30 -13.67
N PHE A 155 6.45 -21.37 -14.55
CA PHE A 155 5.60 -20.23 -14.21
C PHE A 155 4.11 -20.62 -14.15
N CYS A 156 3.39 -20.11 -13.15
CA CYS A 156 1.93 -20.10 -13.14
C CYS A 156 1.33 -18.76 -13.59
N GLN A 157 0.00 -18.74 -13.81
CA GLN A 157 -0.75 -17.63 -14.41
C GLN A 157 -0.60 -16.26 -13.73
N ILE A 158 -0.19 -16.21 -12.46
CA ILE A 158 -0.07 -14.95 -11.72
C ILE A 158 1.35 -14.37 -11.71
N HIS A 159 2.31 -15.02 -12.34
CA HIS A 159 3.64 -14.47 -12.53
C HIS A 159 3.62 -13.34 -13.55
N ARG A 160 4.42 -12.32 -13.29
CA ARG A 160 4.56 -11.14 -14.14
C ARG A 160 5.67 -11.39 -15.14
N THR A 161 5.29 -11.59 -16.39
CA THR A 161 6.21 -11.81 -17.53
C THR A 161 7.08 -10.59 -17.86
N SER A 162 6.72 -9.41 -17.35
CA SER A 162 7.51 -8.19 -17.51
C SER A 162 8.83 -8.21 -16.73
N TYR A 163 8.97 -9.09 -15.74
CA TYR A 163 10.25 -9.31 -15.07
C TYR A 163 11.06 -10.29 -15.90
N ASN A 164 12.31 -9.93 -16.23
CA ASN A 164 13.22 -10.85 -16.91
C ASN A 164 13.64 -11.98 -15.96
N LEU A 165 12.84 -13.05 -15.92
CA LEU A 165 13.01 -14.21 -15.03
C LEU A 165 13.31 -15.51 -15.78
N ASN A 166 13.51 -15.44 -17.09
CA ASN A 166 13.65 -16.62 -17.96
C ASN A 166 14.87 -17.48 -17.59
N TYR A 167 15.88 -16.90 -16.94
CA TYR A 167 17.03 -17.63 -16.41
C TYR A 167 16.68 -18.63 -15.29
N LEU A 168 15.44 -18.61 -14.77
CA LEU A 168 14.95 -19.53 -13.75
C LEU A 168 14.28 -20.78 -14.35
N THR A 169 14.00 -20.80 -15.63
CA THR A 169 13.37 -21.95 -16.30
C THR A 169 14.26 -22.30 -17.48
N VAL A 170 15.04 -23.38 -17.33
CA VAL A 170 15.83 -23.99 -18.41
C VAL A 170 14.99 -25.10 -19.02
#